data_AF-A0A7J7JFX7-F1
#
_entry.id   AF-A0A7J7JFX7-F1
#
_cell.length_a   1.000
_cell.length_b   1.000
_cell.length_c   1.000
_cell.angle_alpha   90.00
_cell.angle_beta   90.00
_cell.angle_gamma   90.00
#
_symmetry.space_group_name_H-M   'P 1'
#
loop_
_entity.id
_entity.type
_entity.pdbx_description
1 polymer ?
#
loop_
_entity_poly.entity_id
_entity_poly.type
_entity_poly.pdbx_seq_one_letter_code
_entity_poly.pdbx_strand_id
1 'polypeptide(L)' 'MSEMGSTSIPAMKWSVFRRSAGNISANQSYGLTHIYAMQIETILHNHCNLQSVPCLYHTDYAKYEYFSLDHRYF' A
#
# COMPACT_ATOMS: atom_id res chain seq x y z
N MET A 1 13.29 -10.43 24.71
CA MET A 1 12.64 -9.37 23.90
C MET A 1 12.83 -9.78 22.46
N SER A 2 11.78 -10.27 21.79
CA SER A 2 11.86 -10.70 20.40
C SER A 2 11.90 -9.49 19.49
N GLU A 3 12.94 -9.39 18.66
CA GLU A 3 13.04 -8.42 17.58
C GLU A 3 11.80 -8.54 16.68
N MET A 4 10.91 -7.54 16.71
CA MET A 4 9.90 -7.41 15.65
C MET A 4 10.66 -6.99 14.39
N GLY A 5 11.12 -7.99 13.64
CA GLY A 5 11.72 -7.78 12.33
C GLY A 5 10.72 -7.02 11.45
N SER A 6 11.13 -5.85 10.96
CA SER A 6 10.44 -5.15 9.89
C SER A 6 10.34 -6.10 8.70
N THR A 7 9.16 -6.66 8.45
CA THR A 7 8.91 -7.56 7.32
C THR A 7 8.57 -6.73 6.09
N SER A 8 9.48 -5.86 5.65
CA SER A 8 9.27 -5.06 4.43
C SER A 8 8.99 -5.96 3.23
N ILE A 9 8.05 -5.54 2.40
CA ILE A 9 7.83 -6.16 1.09
C ILE A 9 9.08 -5.90 0.24
N PRO A 10 9.78 -6.94 -0.27
CA PRO A 10 10.98 -6.74 -1.06
C PRO A 10 10.68 -6.02 -2.38
N ALA A 11 11.69 -5.36 -2.94
CA ALA A 11 11.58 -4.78 -4.27
C ALA A 11 11.20 -5.86 -5.29
N MET A 12 10.24 -5.54 -6.16
CA MET A 12 9.64 -6.50 -7.07
C MET A 12 9.66 -6.02 -8.51
N LYS A 13 9.71 -6.99 -9.43
CA LYS A 13 9.45 -6.74 -10.85
C LYS A 13 8.04 -6.18 -11.02
N TRP A 14 7.89 -5.25 -11.97
CA TRP A 14 6.61 -4.62 -12.30
C TRP A 14 5.46 -5.63 -12.51
N SER A 15 5.74 -6.73 -13.20
CA SER A 15 4.75 -7.79 -13.48
C SER A 15 4.22 -8.51 -12.23
N VAL A 16 4.97 -8.48 -11.13
CA VAL A 16 4.53 -9.03 -9.83
C VAL A 16 3.77 -7.96 -9.07
N PHE A 17 4.31 -6.74 -9.00
CA PHE A 17 3.68 -5.61 -8.31
C PHE A 17 2.27 -5.30 -8.85
N ARG A 18 2.05 -5.40 -10.17
CA ARG A 18 0.72 -5.19 -10.76
C ARG A 18 -0.34 -6.20 -10.29
N ARG A 19 0.04 -7.43 -9.90
CA ARG A 19 -0.90 -8.53 -9.61
C ARG A 19 -1.19 -8.77 -8.13
N SER A 20 -0.46 -8.12 -7.22
CA SER A 20 -0.43 -8.31 -5.75
C SER A 20 0.77 -9.14 -5.30
N ALA A 21 1.23 -8.84 -4.09
CA ALA A 21 2.33 -9.56 -3.47
C ALA A 21 2.30 -9.44 -1.94
N GLY A 22 2.98 -10.34 -1.26
CA GLY A 22 3.04 -10.38 0.20
C GLY A 22 1.96 -11.26 0.83
N ASN A 23 1.76 -11.10 2.12
CA ASN A 23 0.85 -11.91 2.93
C ASN A 23 -0.16 -11.01 3.64
N ILE A 24 -1.46 -11.29 3.48
CA ILE A 24 -2.56 -10.53 4.05
C ILE A 24 -2.55 -10.47 5.58
N SER A 25 -1.94 -11.46 6.26
CA SER A 25 -1.81 -11.45 7.72
C SER A 25 -0.58 -10.69 8.22
N ALA A 26 0.25 -10.16 7.33
CA ALA A 26 1.47 -9.43 7.65
C ALA A 26 1.61 -8.22 6.72
N ASN A 27 2.61 -8.23 5.83
CA ASN A 27 2.86 -7.15 4.88
C ASN A 27 2.40 -7.56 3.48
N GLN A 28 1.46 -6.79 2.93
CA GLN A 28 0.84 -7.01 1.63
C GLN A 28 0.81 -5.74 0.78
N SER A 29 0.99 -5.92 -0.51
CA SER A 29 0.66 -4.94 -1.55
C SER A 29 -0.49 -5.50 -2.38
N TYR A 30 -1.63 -4.81 -2.37
CA TYR A 30 -2.70 -5.06 -3.33
C TYR A 30 -2.21 -4.67 -4.71
N GLY A 31 -2.45 -5.55 -5.69
CA GLY A 31 -2.02 -5.35 -7.06
C GLY A 31 -2.68 -4.12 -7.66
N LEU A 32 -1.90 -3.34 -8.39
CA LEU A 32 -2.38 -2.13 -9.05
C LEU A 32 -3.61 -2.40 -9.94
N THR A 33 -3.69 -3.57 -10.61
CA THR A 33 -4.85 -3.92 -11.45
C THR A 33 -6.14 -4.01 -10.63
N HIS A 34 -6.04 -4.50 -9.39
CA HIS A 34 -7.18 -4.60 -8.49
C HIS A 34 -7.63 -3.22 -8.01
N ILE A 35 -6.67 -2.36 -7.66
CA ILE A 35 -6.95 -0.97 -7.27
C ILE A 35 -7.56 -0.18 -8.45
N TYR A 36 -7.04 -0.39 -9.66
CA TYR A 36 -7.57 0.21 -10.87
C TYR A 36 -9.01 -0.22 -11.17
N ALA A 37 -9.36 -1.48 -10.94
CA ALA A 37 -10.74 -1.94 -11.08
C ALA A 37 -11.67 -1.24 -10.07
N MET A 38 -11.25 -1.11 -8.80
CA MET A 38 -12.06 -0.44 -7.77
C MET A 38 -12.37 1.02 -8.11
N GLN A 39 -11.40 1.78 -8.63
CA GLN A 39 -11.63 3.19 -8.96
C GLN A 39 -12.55 3.43 -10.17
N ILE A 40 -12.70 2.45 -11.06
CA ILE A 40 -13.65 2.58 -12.19
C ILE A 40 -15.09 2.55 -11.65
N GLU A 41 -15.32 1.78 -10.60
CA GLU A 41 -16.64 1.59 -10.00
C GLU A 41 -17.00 2.68 -8.99
N THR A 42 -16.01 3.31 -8.36
CA THR A 42 -16.25 4.31 -7.32
C THR A 42 -15.10 5.32 -7.16
N ILE A 43 -15.42 6.49 -6.59
CA ILE A 43 -14.40 7.48 -6.20
C ILE A 43 -13.64 6.95 -4.97
N LEU A 44 -12.33 6.85 -5.10
CA LEU A 44 -11.47 6.38 -4.01
C LEU A 44 -10.83 7.56 -3.26
N HIS A 45 -10.82 7.44 -1.92
CA HIS A 45 -10.06 8.32 -1.04
C HIS A 45 -8.87 7.52 -0.49
N ASN A 46 -7.66 8.06 -0.59
CA ASN A 46 -6.46 7.38 -0.09
C ASN A 46 -6.07 7.93 1.29
N HIS A 47 -5.80 7.03 2.23
CA HIS A 47 -5.38 7.36 3.59
C HIS A 47 -4.12 6.56 3.93
N CYS A 48 -3.00 7.24 4.08
CA CYS A 48 -1.71 6.64 4.38
C CYS A 48 -1.36 6.91 5.85
N ASN A 49 -1.36 5.88 6.68
CA ASN A 49 -0.90 5.96 8.06
C ASN A 49 0.62 5.71 8.11
N LEU A 50 1.34 6.57 8.82
CA LEU A 50 2.78 6.52 8.98
C LEU A 50 3.10 6.44 10.47
N GLN A 51 3.87 5.44 10.85
CA GLN A 51 4.39 5.34 12.21
C GLN A 51 5.89 5.60 12.18
N SER A 52 6.30 6.65 12.90
CA SER A 52 7.72 6.95 13.10
C SER A 52 8.38 5.88 14.00
N VAL A 53 9.69 5.69 13.84
CA VAL A 53 10.49 4.69 14.59
C VAL A 53 10.20 4.81 16.10
N PRO A 54 10.16 3.69 16.86
CA PRO A 54 9.54 3.56 18.19
C PRO A 54 9.96 4.52 19.31
N CYS A 55 10.92 5.42 19.11
CA CYS A 55 11.30 6.43 20.10
C CYS A 55 10.36 7.65 20.15
N LEU A 56 9.44 7.83 19.19
CA LEU A 56 8.59 9.03 19.13
C LEU A 56 7.08 8.80 19.25
N TYR A 57 6.59 7.55 19.29
CA TYR A 57 5.15 7.20 19.43
C TYR A 57 4.17 8.15 18.70
N HIS A 58 4.58 8.66 17.54
CA HIS A 58 3.78 9.60 16.76
C HIS A 58 3.31 8.89 15.51
N THR A 59 1.99 8.77 15.40
CA THR A 59 1.31 8.31 14.20
C THR A 59 0.83 9.52 13.44
N ASP A 60 1.42 9.73 12.28
CA ASP A 60 0.98 10.73 11.32
C ASP A 60 0.14 10.08 10.23
N TYR A 61 -0.61 10.90 9.49
CA TYR A 61 -1.30 10.42 8.31
C TYR A 61 -1.33 11.47 7.19
N ALA A 62 -1.43 10.99 5.96
CA ALA A 62 -1.73 11.80 4.79
C ALA A 62 -3.04 11.32 4.17
N LYS A 63 -3.96 12.25 3.87
CA LYS A 63 -5.27 11.97 3.28
C LYS A 63 -5.41 12.68 1.94
N TYR A 64 -5.89 11.96 0.93
CA TYR A 64 -6.17 12.46 -0.41
C TYR A 64 -7.63 12.17 -0.76
N GLU A 65 -8.41 13.22 -1.03
CA GLU A 65 -9.84 13.12 -1.32
C GLU A 65 -10.14 12.57 -2.72
N TYR A 66 -9.21 12.74 -3.66
CA TYR A 66 -9.36 12.24 -5.03
C TYR A 66 -8.13 11.43 -5.40
N PHE A 67 -8.21 10.11 -5.22
CA PHE A 67 -7.16 9.18 -5.63
C PHE A 67 -7.55 8.49 -6.92
N SER A 68 -6.65 8.55 -7.92
CA SER A 68 -6.79 7.78 -9.15
C SER A 68 -5.44 7.30 -9.69
N LEU A 69 -5.49 6.16 -10.36
CA LEU A 69 -4.42 5.54 -11.12
C LEU A 69 -4.70 5.75 -12.61
N ASP A 70 -3.66 6.10 -13.35
CA ASP A 70 -3.77 6.28 -14.79
C ASP A 70 -3.83 4.93 -15.52
N HIS A 71 -4.79 4.81 -16.44
CA HIS A 71 -5.02 3.63 -17.26
C HIS A 71 -3.79 3.20 -18.09
N ARG A 72 -2.87 4.11 -18.42
CA ARG A 72 -1.67 3.82 -19.22
C ARG A 72 -0.70 2.82 -18.58
N TYR A 73 -0.88 2.51 -17.30
CA TYR A 73 -0.01 1.60 -16.55
C TYR A 73 -0.57 0.15 -16.48
N PHE A 74 -1.69 -0.13 -17.15
CA PHE A 74 -2.40 -1.40 -17.11
C PHE A 74 -2.46 -2.08 -18.48
#